data_AF-A0AAE1E0K3-F1
#
_entry.id   AF-A0AAE1E0K3-F1
#
_cell.length_a   1.000
_cell.length_b   1.000
_cell.length_c   1.000
_cell.angle_alpha   90.00
_cell.angle_beta   90.00
_cell.angle_gamma   90.00
#
_symmetry.space_group_name_H-M   'P 1'
#
loop_
_entity.id
_entity.type
_entity.pdbx_description
1 polymer ?
#
loop_
_entity_poly.entity_id
_entity_poly.type
_entity_poly.pdbx_seq_one_letter_code
_entity_poly.pdbx_strand_id
1 'polypeptide(L)'
;MIGWGRGSAQNASRFSAMARDGDGRGRDLVDMRDPLLDRSHDLPPAPRHLRNPSTPPTARLRTMTPGLHHTSKALRELRDNDKITIKPADKGGAVVIMGTTDYIGECTRQLDNTTYYRILTSDPTNSGNNKKIQEAVDKGIEEKEISSEINKALLVPHPTLGRFYIPPKIHKEGNPGRLIIGSNGCSKEIISQFADFHMKDLVSQLPSYVQDDMDFLAKIHDSIRQALFLQIPFYVQWLSAHCTLISHIRKVRTPVA
;
A
#
# COMPACT_ATOMS: atom_id res chain seq x y z
N MET A 1 38.44 -5.35 -15.82
CA MET A 1 38.91 -3.95 -15.82
C MET A 1 38.05 -3.17 -16.79
N ILE A 2 36.94 -2.59 -16.32
CA ILE A 2 36.07 -1.69 -17.09
C ILE A 2 35.65 -0.60 -16.10
N GLY A 3 36.12 0.62 -16.35
CA GLY A 3 36.08 1.74 -15.42
C GLY A 3 34.73 2.45 -15.37
N TRP A 4 34.35 2.92 -14.19
CA TRP A 4 33.23 3.83 -13.98
C TRP A 4 33.74 5.26 -14.13
N GLY A 5 33.25 5.94 -15.17
CA GLY A 5 33.50 7.35 -15.41
C GLY A 5 32.83 8.22 -14.34
N ARG A 6 33.58 9.18 -13.81
CA ARG A 6 33.11 10.24 -12.92
C ARG A 6 32.11 11.12 -13.68
N GLY A 7 30.83 11.05 -13.31
CA GLY A 7 29.82 12.06 -13.64
C GLY A 7 29.68 13.02 -12.45
N SER A 8 30.03 14.28 -12.68
CA SER A 8 29.98 15.40 -11.74
C SER A 8 28.61 15.58 -11.08
N ALA A 9 28.55 15.38 -9.76
CA ALA A 9 27.46 15.85 -8.90
C ALA A 9 27.58 17.37 -8.70
N GLN A 10 27.06 18.13 -9.66
CA GLN A 10 26.82 19.57 -9.52
C GLN A 10 25.42 19.87 -10.03
N ASN A 11 24.45 19.79 -9.11
CA ASN A 11 23.21 20.58 -9.05
C ASN A 11 22.17 19.88 -8.16
N ALA A 12 22.46 19.82 -6.86
CA ALA A 12 21.42 19.69 -5.84
C ALA A 12 21.43 21.00 -5.04
N SER A 13 20.99 22.08 -5.69
CA SER A 13 20.76 23.36 -5.03
C SER A 13 19.57 23.22 -4.09
N ARG A 14 19.89 23.13 -2.79
CA ARG A 14 19.13 23.62 -1.63
C ARG A 14 17.80 24.31 -1.96
N PHE A 15 16.69 23.69 -1.55
CA PHE A 15 15.48 24.39 -1.15
C PHE A 15 14.89 23.68 0.07
N SER A 16 15.29 24.13 1.26
CA SER A 16 14.55 23.91 2.50
C SER A 16 13.83 25.23 2.77
N ALA A 17 12.50 25.22 2.73
CA ALA A 17 11.71 26.37 3.13
C ALA A 17 11.59 26.35 4.66
N MET A 18 12.42 27.15 5.33
CA MET A 18 12.30 27.39 6.77
C MET A 18 11.05 28.23 7.03
N ALA A 19 10.01 27.64 7.62
CA ALA A 19 9.01 28.41 8.34
C ALA A 19 9.63 28.83 9.70
N ARG A 20 9.83 30.14 9.89
CA ARG A 20 10.30 30.70 11.16
C ARG A 20 9.10 31.01 12.04
N ASP A 21 9.00 30.34 13.18
CA ASP A 21 8.17 30.82 14.29
C ASP A 21 8.95 31.84 15.13
N GLY A 22 8.23 32.72 15.84
CA GLY A 22 8.76 33.82 16.66
C GLY A 22 9.66 33.45 17.85
N ASP A 23 10.12 32.19 17.92
CA ASP A 23 11.06 31.63 18.91
C ASP A 23 12.47 31.44 18.32
N GLY A 24 12.65 31.44 16.99
CA GLY A 24 13.96 31.29 16.35
C GLY A 24 14.46 29.85 16.17
N ARG A 25 13.72 28.82 16.63
CA ARG A 25 14.01 27.42 16.30
C ARG A 25 13.39 27.02 14.95
N GLY A 26 14.23 26.81 13.94
CA GLY A 26 13.82 26.31 12.63
C GLY A 26 13.30 24.87 12.73
N ARG A 27 12.06 24.65 12.29
CA ARG A 27 11.52 23.31 12.04
C ARG A 27 11.72 23.00 10.56
N ASP A 28 12.47 21.96 10.23
CA ASP A 28 12.55 21.43 8.87
C ASP A 28 11.17 20.85 8.51
N LEU A 29 10.37 21.63 7.78
CA LEU A 29 9.21 21.11 7.07
C LEU A 29 9.74 20.18 5.98
N VAL A 30 9.61 18.88 6.23
CA VAL A 30 9.94 17.84 5.24
C VAL A 30 9.18 18.17 3.96
N ASP A 31 9.94 18.34 2.89
CA ASP A 31 9.49 18.61 1.53
C ASP A 31 8.23 17.79 1.18
N MET A 32 7.07 18.45 1.17
CA MET A 32 5.75 17.85 0.93
C MET A 32 5.47 17.60 -0.56
N ARG A 33 6.50 17.52 -1.41
CA ARG A 33 6.36 17.11 -2.80
C ARG A 33 5.81 15.67 -2.90
N ASP A 34 4.86 15.48 -3.82
CA ASP A 34 4.13 14.22 -4.03
C ASP A 34 5.10 13.09 -4.44
N PRO A 35 5.26 12.03 -3.61
CA PRO A 35 6.13 10.90 -3.95
C PRO A 35 5.67 10.10 -5.18
N LEU A 36 4.44 10.29 -5.67
CA LEU A 36 3.97 9.66 -6.91
C LEU A 36 4.54 10.35 -8.17
N LEU A 37 4.90 11.64 -8.09
CA LEU A 37 5.50 12.39 -9.19
C LEU A 37 7.02 12.19 -9.28
N ASP A 38 7.69 11.85 -8.18
CA ASP A 38 9.14 11.66 -8.11
C ASP A 38 9.60 10.31 -8.72
N ARG A 39 8.70 9.34 -8.85
CA ARG A 39 9.00 7.98 -9.35
C ARG A 39 9.24 7.88 -10.86
N SER A 40 8.98 8.93 -11.65
CA SER A 40 9.11 8.84 -13.11
C SER A 40 10.55 8.93 -13.64
N HIS A 41 11.52 9.29 -12.79
CA HIS A 41 12.91 9.49 -13.21
C HIS A 41 13.85 8.30 -12.96
N ASP A 42 13.50 7.36 -12.06
CA ASP A 42 14.42 6.31 -11.59
C ASP A 42 13.98 4.86 -11.88
N LEU A 43 12.88 4.64 -12.63
CA LEU A 43 12.48 3.28 -12.99
C LEU A 43 13.28 2.76 -14.20
N PRO A 44 13.94 1.59 -14.09
CA PRO A 44 14.49 0.92 -15.27
C PRO A 44 13.36 0.57 -16.25
N PRO A 45 13.60 0.60 -17.58
CA PRO A 45 12.57 0.28 -18.55
C PRO A 45 12.07 -1.17 -18.36
N ALA A 46 10.75 -1.36 -18.43
CA ALA A 46 10.13 -2.68 -18.26
C ALA A 46 10.70 -3.72 -19.25
N PRO A 47 10.92 -4.98 -18.80
CA PRO A 47 11.38 -6.08 -19.66
C PRO A 47 10.47 -6.27 -20.88
N ARG A 48 11.07 -6.54 -22.05
CA ARG A 48 10.35 -6.62 -23.35
C ARG A 48 9.20 -7.64 -23.38
N HIS A 49 9.22 -8.62 -22.48
CA HIS A 49 8.28 -9.75 -22.45
C HIS A 49 6.95 -9.43 -21.76
N LEU A 50 6.84 -8.27 -21.08
CA LEU A 50 5.62 -7.83 -20.39
C LEU A 50 4.82 -6.76 -21.17
N ARG A 51 5.19 -6.47 -22.42
CA ARG A 51 4.41 -5.54 -23.26
C ARG A 51 3.22 -6.27 -23.85
N ASN A 52 2.01 -5.89 -23.43
CA ASN A 52 0.80 -6.30 -24.13
C ASN A 52 0.78 -5.65 -25.53
N PRO A 53 0.74 -6.42 -26.64
CA PRO A 53 0.74 -5.88 -28.00
C PRO A 53 -0.53 -5.10 -28.35
N SER A 54 -1.58 -5.13 -27.51
CA SER A 54 -2.83 -4.39 -27.72
C SER A 54 -2.88 -3.02 -27.01
N THR A 55 -1.88 -2.66 -26.20
CA THR A 55 -1.75 -1.29 -25.71
C THR A 55 -1.09 -0.42 -26.78
N PRO A 56 -1.74 0.65 -27.27
CA PRO A 56 -1.07 1.57 -28.18
C PRO A 56 0.15 2.13 -27.43
N PRO A 57 1.30 2.29 -28.10
CA PRO A 57 2.45 2.90 -27.46
C PRO A 57 1.99 4.25 -26.93
N THR A 58 2.20 4.51 -25.64
CA THR A 58 2.09 5.86 -25.11
C THR A 58 3.11 6.68 -25.88
N ALA A 59 2.66 7.27 -26.99
CA ALA A 59 3.48 8.13 -27.79
C ALA A 59 3.89 9.24 -26.85
N ARG A 60 5.18 9.27 -26.47
CA ARG A 60 5.77 10.50 -25.97
C ARG A 60 5.45 11.54 -27.04
N LEU A 61 4.52 12.44 -26.73
CA LEU A 61 4.25 13.63 -27.52
C LEU A 61 5.55 14.42 -27.56
N ARG A 62 6.36 14.13 -28.57
CA ARG A 62 7.64 14.76 -28.85
C ARG A 62 7.58 15.54 -30.16
N THR A 63 6.38 15.94 -30.55
CA THR A 63 6.14 16.98 -31.55
C THR A 63 5.84 18.27 -30.79
N MET A 64 6.80 19.20 -30.80
CA MET A 64 6.61 20.53 -30.22
C MET A 64 5.63 21.31 -31.10
N THR A 65 4.35 21.28 -30.74
CA THR A 65 3.36 22.22 -31.28
C THR A 65 3.63 23.62 -30.73
N PRO A 66 3.55 24.71 -31.52
CA PRO A 66 3.82 26.08 -31.07
C PRO A 66 2.97 26.56 -29.87
N GLY A 67 1.83 25.90 -29.62
CA GLY A 67 0.99 26.12 -28.43
C GLY A 67 1.48 25.42 -27.14
N LEU A 68 2.57 24.67 -27.17
CA LEU A 68 3.07 23.94 -26.00
C LEU A 68 3.89 24.84 -25.05
N HIS A 69 4.38 25.98 -25.55
CA HIS A 69 5.23 26.88 -24.76
C HIS A 69 4.44 27.59 -23.66
N HIS A 70 3.25 28.11 -23.94
CA HIS A 70 2.42 28.80 -22.95
C HIS A 70 1.85 27.83 -21.91
N THR A 71 1.42 26.64 -22.33
CA THR A 71 0.96 25.57 -21.42
C THR A 71 2.09 25.08 -20.53
N SER A 72 3.31 24.93 -21.05
CA SER A 72 4.47 24.59 -20.22
C SER A 72 4.80 25.68 -19.20
N LYS A 73 4.57 26.96 -19.51
CA LYS A 73 4.75 28.08 -18.58
C LYS A 73 3.67 28.07 -17.49
N ALA A 74 2.40 27.96 -17.87
CA ALA A 74 1.28 27.89 -16.94
C ALA A 74 1.37 26.68 -15.99
N LEU A 75 1.80 25.52 -16.48
CA LEU A 75 2.01 24.34 -15.63
C LEU A 75 3.18 24.52 -14.66
N ARG A 76 4.24 25.24 -15.06
CA ARG A 76 5.33 25.61 -14.14
C ARG A 76 4.83 26.59 -13.09
N GLU A 77 4.11 27.63 -13.49
CA GLU A 77 3.50 28.60 -12.57
C GLU A 77 2.54 27.91 -11.57
N LEU A 78 1.73 26.95 -12.04
CA LEU A 78 0.83 26.17 -11.19
C LEU A 78 1.61 25.29 -10.22
N ARG A 79 2.65 24.59 -10.69
CA ARG A 79 3.50 23.73 -9.85
C ARG A 79 4.27 24.53 -8.81
N ASP A 80 4.72 25.73 -9.17
CA ASP A 80 5.58 26.56 -8.34
C ASP A 80 4.76 27.49 -7.40
N ASN A 81 3.43 27.44 -7.46
CA ASN A 81 2.53 28.19 -6.57
C ASN A 81 2.38 27.50 -5.21
N ASP A 82 2.93 28.12 -4.17
CA ASP A 82 2.92 27.64 -2.79
C ASP A 82 1.57 27.73 -2.09
N LYS A 83 0.63 28.53 -2.60
CA LYS A 83 -0.70 28.73 -2.02
C LYS A 83 -1.68 27.61 -2.34
N ILE A 84 -1.35 26.76 -3.31
CA ILE A 84 -2.21 25.66 -3.73
C ILE A 84 -1.53 24.33 -3.46
N THR A 85 -2.33 23.36 -3.04
CA THR A 85 -1.94 21.96 -2.89
C THR A 85 -2.74 21.14 -3.87
N ILE A 86 -2.03 20.35 -4.69
CA ILE A 86 -2.62 19.43 -5.67
C ILE A 86 -2.42 18.01 -5.16
N LYS A 87 -3.51 17.26 -5.01
CA LYS A 87 -3.49 15.86 -4.55
C LYS A 87 -4.46 14.99 -5.35
N PRO A 88 -4.17 13.69 -5.52
CA PRO A 88 -5.18 12.76 -6.01
C PRO A 88 -6.32 12.64 -4.98
N ALA A 89 -7.55 12.51 -5.47
CA ALA A 89 -8.69 12.15 -4.65
C ALA A 89 -8.55 10.72 -4.11
N ASP A 90 -9.09 10.49 -2.92
CA ASP A 90 -9.09 9.17 -2.27
C ASP A 90 -9.83 8.09 -3.08
N LYS A 91 -10.85 8.49 -3.84
CA LYS A 91 -11.65 7.63 -4.71
C LYS A 91 -12.06 8.39 -5.98
N GLY A 92 -12.29 7.66 -7.06
CA GLY A 92 -12.86 8.20 -8.29
C GLY A 92 -11.86 8.83 -9.27
N GLY A 93 -10.56 8.73 -9.02
CA GLY A 93 -9.51 9.15 -9.98
C GLY A 93 -9.41 10.65 -10.24
N ALA A 94 -10.16 11.47 -9.50
CA ALA A 94 -10.14 12.92 -9.63
C ALA A 94 -8.83 13.54 -9.08
N VAL A 95 -8.48 14.72 -9.61
CA VAL A 95 -7.43 15.58 -9.06
C VAL A 95 -8.09 16.68 -8.25
N VAL A 96 -7.61 16.90 -7.03
CA VAL A 96 -8.13 17.92 -6.12
C VAL A 96 -7.12 19.06 -6.02
N ILE A 97 -7.60 20.28 -6.22
CA ILE A 97 -6.85 21.52 -6.01
C ILE A 97 -7.49 22.21 -4.82
N MET A 98 -6.70 22.54 -3.80
CA MET A 98 -7.16 23.22 -2.59
C MET A 98 -6.13 24.21 -2.07
N GLY A 99 -6.54 25.12 -1.17
CA GLY A 99 -5.62 26.00 -0.49
C GLY A 99 -4.63 25.20 0.36
N THR A 100 -3.34 25.54 0.28
CA THR A 100 -2.30 24.91 1.11
C THR A 100 -2.59 25.10 2.60
N THR A 101 -3.15 26.25 2.99
CA THR A 101 -3.61 26.50 4.37
C THR A 101 -4.73 25.56 4.81
N ASP A 102 -5.70 25.28 3.95
CA ASP A 102 -6.81 24.37 4.28
C ASP A 102 -6.30 22.92 4.41
N TYR A 103 -5.40 22.52 3.50
CA TYR A 103 -4.76 21.22 3.54
C TYR A 103 -3.94 21.02 4.83
N ILE A 104 -3.10 22.00 5.20
CA ILE A 104 -2.33 21.97 6.45
C ILE A 104 -3.26 21.98 7.66
N GLY A 105 -4.32 22.80 7.64
CA GLY A 105 -5.32 22.84 8.71
C GLY A 105 -5.96 21.47 8.96
N GLU A 106 -6.34 20.76 7.90
CA GLU A 106 -6.88 19.40 8.01
C GLU A 106 -5.82 18.40 8.51
N CYS A 107 -4.56 18.52 8.08
CA CYS A 107 -3.46 17.71 8.59
C CYS A 107 -3.29 17.88 10.10
N THR A 108 -3.20 19.13 10.56
CA THR A 108 -3.02 19.49 11.96
C THR A 108 -4.21 19.03 12.80
N ARG A 109 -5.45 19.24 12.32
CA ARG A 109 -6.66 18.77 12.99
C ARG A 109 -6.65 17.25 13.26
N GLN A 110 -6.06 16.45 12.36
CA GLN A 110 -5.93 15.01 12.55
C GLN A 110 -4.77 14.63 13.49
N LEU A 111 -3.62 15.29 13.36
CA LEU A 111 -2.40 14.99 14.13
C LEU A 111 -2.45 15.49 15.58
N ASP A 112 -3.21 16.54 15.86
CA ASP A 112 -3.36 17.12 17.21
C ASP A 112 -4.22 16.26 18.15
N ASN A 113 -4.72 15.12 17.68
CA ASN A 113 -5.47 14.20 18.53
C ASN A 113 -4.55 13.50 19.55
N THR A 114 -4.46 14.06 20.75
CA THR A 114 -3.65 13.56 21.87
C THR A 114 -4.13 12.24 22.46
N THR A 115 -5.33 11.76 22.07
CA THR A 115 -5.81 10.43 22.48
C THR A 115 -5.03 9.33 21.77
N TYR A 116 -4.62 9.57 20.52
CA TYR A 116 -3.94 8.56 19.69
C TYR A 116 -2.48 8.91 19.36
N TYR A 117 -2.14 10.21 19.36
CA TYR A 117 -0.81 10.69 18.98
C TYR A 117 -0.11 11.40 20.13
N ARG A 118 1.22 11.28 20.15
CA ARG A 118 2.09 11.99 21.09
C ARG A 118 3.23 12.62 20.33
N ILE A 119 3.46 13.91 20.59
CA ILE A 119 4.60 14.64 20.06
C ILE A 119 5.89 14.04 20.63
N LEU A 120 6.83 13.73 19.75
CA LEU A 120 8.17 13.29 20.15
C LEU A 120 9.09 14.50 20.30
N THR A 121 9.93 14.47 21.35
CA THR A 121 10.91 15.54 21.64
C THR A 121 12.14 15.49 20.75
N SER A 122 12.39 14.36 20.10
CA SER A 122 13.55 14.11 19.23
C SER A 122 13.23 13.05 18.18
N ASP A 123 13.95 13.08 17.06
CA ASP A 123 13.86 12.05 16.02
C ASP A 123 14.40 10.68 16.52
N PRO A 124 13.56 9.64 16.61
CA PRO A 124 13.97 8.32 17.09
C PRO A 124 14.64 7.46 16.01
N THR A 125 14.76 7.92 14.77
CA THR A 125 15.15 7.11 13.61
C THR A 125 16.50 6.44 13.79
N ASN A 126 17.56 7.22 14.06
CA ASN A 126 18.92 6.69 14.16
C ASN A 126 19.23 6.16 15.57
N SER A 127 18.88 6.89 16.62
CA SER A 127 19.26 6.58 18.00
C SER A 127 18.42 5.46 18.62
N GLY A 128 17.19 5.25 18.14
CA GLY A 128 16.25 4.28 18.72
C GLY A 128 15.92 3.15 17.76
N ASN A 129 15.23 3.46 16.66
CA ASN A 129 14.63 2.46 15.79
C ASN A 129 15.68 1.64 15.04
N ASN A 130 16.64 2.31 14.39
CA ASN A 130 17.67 1.61 13.61
C ASN A 130 18.59 0.77 14.51
N LYS A 131 18.92 1.29 15.70
CA LYS A 131 19.73 0.55 16.68
C LYS A 131 19.04 -0.73 17.15
N LYS A 132 17.76 -0.67 17.52
CA LYS A 132 16.99 -1.86 17.92
C LYS A 132 16.89 -2.90 16.81
N ILE A 133 16.76 -2.43 15.57
CA ILE A 133 16.75 -3.28 14.39
C ILE A 133 18.10 -3.97 14.22
N GLN A 134 19.20 -3.21 14.30
CA GLN A 134 20.55 -3.75 14.26
C GLN A 134 20.76 -4.82 15.34
N GLU A 135 20.40 -4.52 16.60
CA GLU A 135 20.50 -5.45 17.72
C GLU A 135 19.71 -6.75 17.48
N ALA A 136 18.49 -6.64 16.91
CA ALA A 136 17.68 -7.81 16.58
C ALA A 136 18.28 -8.66 15.46
N VAL A 137 18.84 -8.03 14.42
CA VAL A 137 19.49 -8.73 13.31
C VAL A 137 20.78 -9.40 13.78
N ASP A 138 21.59 -8.71 14.59
CA ASP A 138 22.83 -9.26 15.15
C ASP A 138 22.54 -10.48 16.03
N LYS A 139 21.49 -10.42 16.86
CA LYS A 139 21.04 -11.56 17.66
C LYS A 139 20.66 -12.77 16.79
N GLY A 140 19.93 -12.57 15.71
CA GLY A 140 19.55 -13.66 14.79
C GLY A 140 20.76 -14.36 14.13
N ILE A 141 21.91 -13.68 14.04
CA ILE A 141 23.16 -14.27 13.55
C ILE A 141 23.84 -15.09 14.63
N GLU A 142 23.89 -14.58 15.87
CA GLU A 142 24.42 -15.31 17.01
C GLU A 142 23.70 -16.65 17.19
N GLU A 143 22.38 -16.64 17.00
CA GLU A 143 21.51 -17.82 17.06
C GLU A 143 21.56 -18.69 15.78
N LYS A 144 22.29 -18.25 14.75
CA LYS A 144 22.43 -18.90 13.43
C LYS A 144 21.11 -19.08 12.68
N GLU A 145 20.12 -18.25 12.98
CA GLU A 145 18.84 -18.20 12.26
C GLU A 145 18.95 -17.45 10.93
N ILE A 146 19.89 -16.49 10.85
CA ILE A 146 20.11 -15.64 9.68
C ILE A 146 21.59 -15.73 9.27
N SER A 147 21.85 -15.84 7.96
CA SER A 147 23.22 -15.86 7.45
C SER A 147 23.86 -14.47 7.45
N SER A 148 25.19 -14.43 7.56
CA SER A 148 25.98 -13.19 7.57
C SER A 148 25.81 -12.34 6.30
N GLU A 149 25.51 -12.98 5.17
CA GLU A 149 25.31 -12.33 3.87
C GLU A 149 23.97 -11.58 3.83
N ILE A 150 22.94 -12.15 4.46
CA ILE A 150 21.60 -11.57 4.52
C ILE A 150 21.58 -10.36 5.48
N ASN A 151 22.38 -10.37 6.55
CA ASN A 151 22.45 -9.28 7.54
C ASN A 151 22.61 -7.88 6.90
N LYS A 152 23.67 -7.69 6.10
CA LYS A 152 23.94 -6.38 5.49
C LYS A 152 22.82 -5.94 4.54
N ALA A 153 22.08 -6.89 3.98
CA ALA A 153 20.93 -6.59 3.14
C ALA A 153 19.70 -6.16 3.96
N LEU A 154 19.53 -6.64 5.19
CA LEU A 154 18.37 -6.33 6.05
C LEU A 154 18.38 -4.92 6.65
N LEU A 155 19.53 -4.26 6.63
CA LEU A 155 19.73 -2.96 7.27
C LEU A 155 19.63 -1.85 6.24
N VAL A 156 18.88 -0.79 6.58
CA VAL A 156 18.81 0.43 5.77
C VAL A 156 19.96 1.36 6.18
N PRO A 157 20.91 1.72 5.28
CA PRO A 157 22.07 2.53 5.66
C PRO A 157 21.72 3.95 6.13
N HIS A 158 20.73 4.56 5.48
CA HIS A 158 20.30 5.94 5.73
C HIS A 158 18.78 5.99 5.84
N PRO A 159 18.21 5.53 6.98
CA PRO A 159 16.78 5.47 7.14
C PRO A 159 16.17 6.87 7.20
N THR A 160 15.02 7.04 6.55
CA THR A 160 14.21 8.26 6.56
C THR A 160 12.99 8.11 7.45
N LEU A 161 12.43 9.24 7.89
CA LEU A 161 11.14 9.26 8.56
C LEU A 161 10.01 8.93 7.58
N GLY A 162 8.93 8.35 8.12
CA GLY A 162 7.72 8.08 7.35
C GLY A 162 7.12 9.38 6.81
N ARG A 163 6.78 9.41 5.52
CA ARG A 163 6.19 10.58 4.88
C ARG A 163 4.68 10.59 5.09
N PHE A 164 4.20 11.61 5.80
CA PHE A 164 2.79 11.83 6.05
C PHE A 164 2.13 12.63 4.90
N TYR A 165 0.93 12.22 4.47
CA TYR A 165 0.09 12.96 3.53
C TYR A 165 -1.37 12.51 3.63
N ILE A 166 -2.30 13.35 3.13
CA ILE A 166 -3.74 13.10 3.20
C ILE A 166 -4.48 13.23 1.85
N PRO A 167 -4.82 12.12 1.16
CA PRO A 167 -5.72 12.18 0.01
C PRO A 167 -7.13 12.62 0.43
N PRO A 168 -7.74 13.63 -0.21
CA PRO A 168 -9.06 14.13 0.16
C PRO A 168 -10.19 13.14 -0.18
N LYS A 169 -11.08 12.86 0.78
CA LYS A 169 -12.27 12.02 0.57
C LYS A 169 -13.43 12.85 0.04
N ILE A 170 -13.34 13.28 -1.21
CA ILE A 170 -14.36 14.13 -1.89
C ILE A 170 -15.77 13.53 -1.97
N HIS A 171 -15.92 12.23 -1.65
CA HIS A 171 -17.18 11.51 -1.61
C HIS A 171 -17.82 11.51 -0.21
N LYS A 172 -17.24 12.22 0.76
CA LYS A 172 -17.75 12.35 2.12
C LYS A 172 -18.01 13.81 2.43
N GLU A 173 -19.03 14.08 3.24
CA GLU A 173 -19.33 15.43 3.72
C GLU A 173 -18.11 16.05 4.42
N GLY A 174 -17.84 17.33 4.13
CA GLY A 174 -16.67 18.04 4.63
C GLY A 174 -15.33 17.64 3.99
N ASN A 175 -15.33 16.70 3.04
CA ASN A 175 -14.14 16.26 2.28
C ASN A 175 -12.91 15.90 3.14
N PRO A 176 -13.04 15.13 4.24
CA PRO A 176 -11.94 14.86 5.16
C PRO A 176 -10.78 14.13 4.47
N GLY A 177 -9.55 14.38 4.93
CA GLY A 177 -8.37 13.67 4.42
C GLY A 177 -8.27 12.23 4.92
N ARG A 178 -7.76 11.29 4.10
CA ARG A 178 -7.31 9.97 4.58
C ARG A 178 -5.88 10.08 5.10
N LEU A 179 -5.65 9.90 6.40
CA LEU A 179 -4.31 9.79 6.93
C LEU A 179 -3.54 8.62 6.29
N ILE A 180 -2.38 8.91 5.68
CA ILE A 180 -1.45 7.92 5.16
C ILE A 180 -0.02 8.27 5.61
N ILE A 181 0.71 7.26 6.08
CA ILE A 181 2.14 7.34 6.38
C ILE A 181 2.88 6.39 5.44
N GLY A 182 3.57 6.95 4.46
CA GLY A 182 4.46 6.18 3.58
C GLY A 182 5.74 5.81 4.31
N SER A 183 6.05 4.52 4.41
CA SER A 183 7.23 4.02 5.14
C SER A 183 8.41 3.67 4.23
N ASN A 184 8.46 4.25 3.02
CA ASN A 184 9.53 3.99 2.06
C ASN A 184 10.81 4.68 2.53
N GLY A 185 11.93 3.97 2.50
CA GLY A 185 13.20 4.39 3.06
C GLY A 185 13.28 4.32 4.58
N CYS A 186 12.21 3.92 5.28
CA CYS A 186 12.23 3.81 6.74
C CYS A 186 13.03 2.59 7.19
N SER A 187 13.54 2.61 8.42
CA SER A 187 14.37 1.54 8.99
C SER A 187 13.73 0.14 8.92
N LYS A 188 12.40 0.07 8.90
CA LYS A 188 11.63 -1.19 8.91
C LYS A 188 11.31 -1.75 7.53
N GLU A 189 11.57 -0.99 6.45
CA GLU A 189 11.14 -1.34 5.10
C GLU A 189 11.66 -2.72 4.68
N ILE A 190 12.98 -2.93 4.75
CA ILE A 190 13.60 -4.15 4.25
C ILE A 190 13.22 -5.37 5.12
N ILE A 191 13.16 -5.21 6.44
CA ILE A 191 12.72 -6.28 7.33
C ILE A 191 11.27 -6.67 7.07
N SER A 192 10.40 -5.68 6.79
CA SER A 192 9.02 -5.97 6.41
C SER A 192 8.95 -6.75 5.09
N GLN A 193 9.78 -6.41 4.11
CA GLN A 193 9.86 -7.15 2.84
C GLN A 193 10.40 -8.56 3.03
N PHE A 194 11.42 -8.72 3.87
CA PHE A 194 11.99 -10.02 4.23
C PHE A 194 10.95 -10.92 4.91
N ALA A 195 10.23 -10.39 5.90
CA ALA A 195 9.16 -11.12 6.57
C ALA A 195 8.05 -11.51 5.59
N ASP A 196 7.59 -10.57 4.75
CA ASP A 196 6.56 -10.84 3.73
C ASP A 196 6.98 -11.95 2.76
N PHE A 197 8.23 -11.90 2.27
CA PHE A 197 8.79 -12.90 1.38
C PHE A 197 8.74 -14.31 1.98
N HIS A 198 9.17 -14.47 3.24
CA HIS A 198 9.18 -15.78 3.91
C HIS A 198 7.78 -16.23 4.37
N MET A 199 6.91 -15.31 4.75
CA MET A 199 5.54 -15.64 5.17
C MET A 199 4.67 -16.07 3.99
N LYS A 200 4.92 -15.57 2.77
CA LYS A 200 4.07 -15.81 1.61
C LYS A 200 3.80 -17.30 1.35
N ASP A 201 4.83 -18.12 1.39
CA ASP A 201 4.70 -19.57 1.16
C ASP A 201 3.97 -20.27 2.30
N LEU A 202 4.21 -19.84 3.54
CA LEU A 202 3.56 -20.41 4.73
C LEU A 202 2.07 -20.08 4.76
N VAL A 203 1.71 -18.82 4.45
CA VAL A 203 0.34 -18.35 4.41
C VAL A 203 -0.47 -19.08 3.33
N SER A 204 0.16 -19.40 2.20
CA SER A 204 -0.50 -20.11 1.10
C SER A 204 -0.95 -21.54 1.45
N GLN A 205 -0.34 -22.15 2.46
CA GLN A 205 -0.63 -23.51 2.92
C GLN A 205 -1.78 -23.57 3.93
N LEU A 206 -2.24 -22.43 4.45
CA LEU A 206 -3.30 -22.39 5.44
C LEU A 206 -4.65 -22.78 4.81
N PRO A 207 -5.51 -23.56 5.50
CA PRO A 207 -6.85 -23.88 5.00
C PRO A 207 -7.73 -22.65 4.76
N SER A 208 -7.46 -21.56 5.49
CA SER A 208 -8.15 -20.27 5.37
C SER A 208 -7.58 -19.35 4.30
N TYR A 209 -6.51 -19.77 3.60
CA TYR A 209 -5.89 -18.95 2.57
C TYR A 209 -6.88 -18.69 1.45
N VAL A 210 -6.92 -17.45 0.96
CA VAL A 210 -7.69 -17.03 -0.21
C VAL A 210 -6.78 -16.15 -1.03
N GLN A 211 -6.53 -16.54 -2.28
CA GLN A 211 -5.58 -15.85 -3.15
C GLN A 211 -6.15 -14.55 -3.71
N ASP A 212 -7.36 -14.63 -4.27
CA ASP A 212 -8.02 -13.54 -4.97
C ASP A 212 -9.55 -13.76 -5.00
N ASP A 213 -10.27 -12.82 -5.60
CA ASP A 213 -11.73 -12.84 -5.69
C ASP A 213 -12.25 -14.10 -6.42
N MET A 214 -11.51 -14.64 -7.38
CA MET A 214 -11.93 -15.81 -8.15
C MET A 214 -11.70 -17.11 -7.36
N ASP A 215 -10.56 -17.22 -6.67
CA ASP A 215 -10.28 -18.31 -5.73
C ASP A 215 -11.31 -18.32 -4.58
N PHE A 216 -11.67 -17.14 -4.07
CA PHE A 216 -12.72 -17.00 -3.06
C PHE A 216 -14.07 -17.56 -3.54
N LEU A 217 -14.51 -17.15 -4.72
CA LEU A 217 -15.77 -17.62 -5.31
C LEU A 217 -15.74 -19.14 -5.53
N ALA A 218 -14.63 -19.68 -6.03
CA ALA A 218 -14.45 -21.13 -6.20
C ALA A 218 -14.60 -21.89 -4.87
N LYS A 219 -13.91 -21.42 -3.82
CA LYS A 219 -13.97 -22.03 -2.49
C LYS A 219 -15.35 -21.98 -1.86
N ILE A 220 -16.08 -20.87 -2.02
CA ILE A 220 -17.49 -20.78 -1.59
C ILE A 220 -18.36 -21.78 -2.34
N HIS A 221 -18.22 -21.85 -3.66
CA HIS A 221 -19.00 -22.78 -4.48
C HIS A 221 -18.75 -24.23 -4.08
N ASP A 222 -17.50 -24.61 -3.85
CA ASP A 222 -17.14 -25.96 -3.42
C ASP A 222 -17.64 -26.26 -2.00
N SER A 223 -17.56 -25.29 -1.09
CA SER A 223 -18.11 -25.42 0.28
C SER A 223 -19.62 -25.66 0.25
N ILE A 224 -20.36 -24.91 -0.58
CA ILE A 224 -21.81 -25.08 -0.76
C ILE A 224 -22.13 -26.44 -1.40
N ARG A 225 -21.38 -26.85 -2.43
CA ARG A 225 -21.55 -28.16 -3.07
C ARG A 225 -21.32 -29.31 -2.11
N GLN A 226 -20.30 -29.22 -1.26
CA GLN A 226 -19.98 -30.26 -0.28
C GLN A 226 -21.07 -30.37 0.78
N ALA A 227 -21.62 -29.24 1.25
CA ALA A 227 -22.77 -29.23 2.16
C ALA A 227 -24.02 -29.88 1.52
N LEU A 228 -24.32 -29.54 0.26
CA LEU A 228 -25.46 -30.10 -0.48
C LEU A 228 -25.27 -31.60 -0.78
N PHE A 229 -24.07 -32.01 -1.19
CA PHE A 229 -23.75 -33.42 -1.47
C PHE A 229 -23.88 -34.31 -0.22
N LEU A 230 -23.59 -33.76 0.97
CA LEU A 230 -23.82 -34.48 2.23
C LEU A 230 -25.29 -34.51 2.63
N GLN A 231 -26.11 -33.51 2.27
CA GLN A 231 -27.54 -33.48 2.64
C GLN A 231 -28.44 -34.31 1.72
N ILE A 232 -28.13 -34.41 0.43
CA ILE A 232 -28.97 -35.14 -0.54
C ILE A 232 -29.12 -36.64 -0.21
N PRO A 233 -28.06 -37.40 0.12
CA PRO A 233 -28.18 -38.81 0.48
C PRO A 233 -29.01 -39.04 1.75
N PHE A 234 -28.83 -38.18 2.76
CA PHE A 234 -29.64 -38.22 3.98
C PHE A 234 -31.12 -37.97 3.69
N TYR A 235 -31.44 -36.99 2.85
CA TYR A 235 -32.81 -36.70 2.48
C TYR A 235 -33.46 -37.83 1.66
N VAL A 236 -32.72 -38.45 0.75
CA VAL A 236 -33.20 -39.59 -0.07
C VAL A 236 -33.39 -40.85 0.78
N GLN A 237 -32.46 -41.18 1.68
CA GLN A 237 -32.65 -42.29 2.63
C GLN A 237 -33.83 -42.04 3.56
N TRP A 238 -33.98 -40.82 4.06
CA TRP A 238 -35.09 -40.43 4.92
C TRP A 238 -36.45 -40.55 4.22
N LEU A 239 -36.57 -40.12 2.95
CA LEU A 239 -37.77 -40.29 2.14
C LEU A 239 -38.08 -41.77 1.85
N SER A 240 -37.06 -42.57 1.51
CA SER A 240 -37.21 -44.01 1.24
C SER A 240 -37.72 -44.77 2.47
N ALA A 241 -37.16 -44.46 3.65
CA ALA A 241 -37.60 -45.04 4.92
C ALA A 241 -39.06 -44.68 5.24
N HIS A 242 -39.45 -43.41 5.03
CA HIS A 242 -40.83 -42.97 5.23
C HIS A 242 -41.81 -43.60 4.24
N CYS A 243 -41.45 -43.72 2.96
CA CYS A 243 -42.27 -44.42 1.96
C CYS A 243 -42.48 -45.89 2.32
N THR A 244 -41.42 -46.56 2.78
CA THR A 244 -41.49 -47.98 3.22
C THR A 244 -42.41 -48.12 4.43
N LEU A 245 -42.27 -47.25 5.43
CA LEU A 245 -43.14 -47.21 6.61
C LEU A 245 -44.60 -46.97 6.25
N ILE A 246 -44.90 -46.00 5.40
CA ILE A 246 -46.25 -45.69 4.92
C ILE A 246 -46.85 -46.89 4.17
N SER A 247 -46.06 -47.56 3.32
CA SER A 247 -46.51 -48.75 2.59
C SER A 247 -46.79 -49.93 3.52
N HIS A 248 -46.00 -50.10 4.58
CA HIS A 248 -46.19 -51.14 5.59
C HIS A 248 -47.46 -50.87 6.41
N ILE A 249 -47.68 -49.63 6.85
CA ILE A 249 -48.91 -49.21 7.56
C ILE A 249 -50.15 -49.45 6.70
N ARG A 250 -50.08 -49.23 5.38
CA ARG A 250 -51.19 -49.51 4.45
C ARG A 250 -51.47 -51.00 4.27
N LYS A 251 -50.44 -51.86 4.23
CA LYS A 251 -50.61 -53.33 4.12
C LYS A 251 -51.21 -53.95 5.38
N VAL A 252 -50.91 -53.43 6.56
CA VAL A 252 -51.47 -53.94 7.83
C VAL A 252 -52.95 -53.54 8.01
N ARG A 253 -53.44 -52.56 7.24
CA ARG A 253 -54.83 -52.07 7.29
C ARG A 253 -55.77 -52.68 6.23
N THR A 254 -55.33 -53.62 5.40
CA THR A 254 -56.25 -54.30 4.49
C THR A 254 -57.12 -55.29 5.28
N PRO A 255 -58.46 -55.15 5.30
CA PRO A 255 -59.33 -56.06 6.02
C PRO A 255 -59.30 -57.45 5.37
N VAL A 256 -59.11 -58.47 6.19
CA VAL A 256 -59.35 -59.87 5.81
C VAL A 256 -60.86 -60.00 5.60
N ALA A 257 -61.27 -60.34 4.38
CA ALA A 257 -62.63 -60.74 4.03
C ALA A 257 -62.70 -62.27 3.96
#